data_AF-A0A199UA91-F1
#
_entry.id   AF-A0A199UA91-F1
#
_cell.length_a   1.000
_cell.length_b   1.000
_cell.length_c   1.000
_cell.angle_alpha   90.00
_cell.angle_beta   90.00
_cell.angle_gamma   90.00
#
_symmetry.space_group_name_H-M   'P 1'
#
loop_
_entity.id
_entity.type
_entity.pdbx_description
1 polymer ?
#
loop_
_entity_poly.entity_id
_entity_poly.type
_entity_poly.pdbx_seq_one_letter_code
_entity_poly.pdbx_strand_id
1 'polypeptide(L)'
;MELSMLLTFSSTLLFLVTSPTNAQKGASPPAPILPPTPSPAPAPAPIPPYVNLTDLLSVAGPFHTFLNYLISTKVIDTFQNQANNTEEGITIFVPKDNAFSSLKKPSLSNLTQAQLKQVILFHALPHYYSLADFKNLSQLSPVSTFAGAGEFALNFTDVSGTVHLDSGWSKTKVSSSVHSTDPVAIYQVDRVLLPEAIFGTDIPPTPAPAPAPEISSAADSPSSELTDGRHAPATSPPNSAYRIINLGWIQFVLAVSGVLVLFL
;
A
#
# COMPACT_ATOMS: atom_id res chain seq x y z
N MET A 1 -61.30 -5.13 -25.55
CA MET A 1 -62.27 -5.50 -24.50
C MET A 1 -61.83 -4.74 -23.26
N GLU A 2 -62.12 -3.44 -23.25
CA GLU A 2 -63.28 -2.85 -22.53
C GLU A 2 -62.95 -2.81 -21.01
N LEU A 3 -62.98 -1.70 -20.26
CA LEU A 3 -63.79 -0.50 -20.41
C LEU A 3 -63.23 0.61 -19.48
N SER A 4 -63.12 1.81 -20.04
CA SER A 4 -63.47 3.15 -19.52
C SER A 4 -63.83 3.29 -18.03
N MET A 5 -63.40 4.33 -17.30
CA MET A 5 -63.91 5.72 -17.28
C MET A 5 -63.36 6.31 -15.94
N LEU A 6 -63.22 7.59 -15.63
CA LEU A 6 -63.43 8.90 -16.24
C LEU A 6 -63.34 9.89 -15.05
N LEU A 7 -62.50 10.93 -15.10
CA LEU A 7 -62.88 12.25 -14.59
C LEU A 7 -61.88 13.32 -15.03
N THR A 8 -62.17 13.83 -16.23
CA THR A 8 -61.75 15.09 -16.81
C THR A 8 -62.46 16.28 -16.15
N PHE A 9 -61.75 17.37 -15.89
CA PHE A 9 -62.20 18.77 -16.06
C PHE A 9 -60.93 19.60 -16.30
N SER A 10 -60.56 19.97 -17.54
CA SER A 10 -61.18 20.96 -18.43
C SER A 10 -61.24 22.36 -17.83
N SER A 11 -60.32 23.23 -18.25
CA SER A 11 -60.68 24.57 -18.72
C SER A 11 -59.49 25.25 -19.40
N THR A 12 -59.46 25.16 -20.73
CA THR A 12 -58.75 26.09 -21.61
C THR A 12 -59.56 27.38 -21.71
N LEU A 13 -58.92 28.55 -21.57
CA LEU A 13 -59.49 29.79 -22.09
C LEU A 13 -58.44 30.55 -22.90
N LEU A 14 -58.62 30.49 -24.22
CA LEU A 14 -57.98 31.29 -25.25
C LEU A 14 -58.78 32.59 -25.40
N PHE A 15 -58.11 33.74 -25.37
CA PHE A 15 -58.63 34.98 -25.95
C PHE A 15 -57.57 35.59 -26.87
N LEU A 16 -57.82 35.49 -28.18
CA LEU A 16 -57.49 36.54 -29.17
C LEU A 16 -58.19 37.85 -28.72
N VAL A 17 -57.74 39.07 -29.01
CA VAL A 17 -57.56 39.67 -30.34
C VAL A 17 -56.79 41.01 -30.29
N THR A 18 -56.18 41.35 -31.46
CA THR A 18 -55.96 42.68 -32.10
C THR A 18 -54.82 43.64 -31.69
N SER A 19 -53.88 43.83 -32.63
CA SER A 19 -53.04 45.04 -32.89
C SER A 19 -53.92 46.22 -33.40
N PRO A 20 -53.47 47.51 -33.53
CA PRO A 20 -52.16 47.95 -34.05
C PRO A 20 -51.53 49.20 -33.35
N THR A 21 -50.24 49.48 -33.61
CA THR A 21 -49.76 50.85 -33.84
C THR A 21 -48.34 50.86 -34.40
N ASN A 22 -48.22 51.56 -35.51
CA ASN A 22 -47.00 51.94 -36.19
C ASN A 22 -46.37 53.13 -35.44
N ALA A 23 -45.11 53.02 -35.04
CA ALA A 23 -44.32 54.17 -34.59
C ALA A 23 -42.84 54.00 -35.01
N GLN A 24 -42.59 54.42 -36.25
CA GLN A 24 -41.52 55.35 -36.63
C GLN A 24 -40.08 55.04 -36.19
N LYS A 25 -39.36 54.46 -37.15
CA LYS A 25 -37.93 54.62 -37.46
C LYS A 25 -37.29 55.89 -36.88
N GLY A 26 -36.44 55.71 -35.86
CA GLY A 26 -35.35 56.63 -35.50
C GLY A 26 -34.03 55.89 -35.67
N ALA A 27 -33.24 56.25 -36.67
CA ALA A 27 -31.94 55.64 -36.93
C ALA A 27 -30.94 56.07 -35.83
N SER A 28 -30.41 55.11 -35.08
CA SER A 28 -29.17 55.31 -34.30
C SER A 28 -27.97 55.27 -35.27
N PRO A 29 -26.96 56.15 -35.11
CA PRO A 29 -25.75 56.10 -35.91
C PRO A 29 -24.97 54.79 -35.64
N PRO A 30 -24.32 54.19 -36.65
CA PRO A 30 -23.53 52.98 -36.47
C PRO A 30 -22.30 53.28 -35.59
N ALA A 31 -22.07 52.44 -34.58
CA ALA A 31 -20.84 52.48 -33.79
C ALA A 31 -19.62 52.08 -34.67
N PRO A 32 -18.44 52.67 -34.46
CA PRO A 32 -17.23 52.28 -35.18
C PRO A 32 -16.87 50.81 -34.87
N ILE A 33 -16.69 50.00 -35.91
CA ILE A 33 -16.21 48.63 -35.80
C ILE A 33 -14.69 48.70 -35.55
N LEU A 34 -14.26 48.40 -34.32
CA LEU A 34 -12.83 48.25 -34.01
C LEU A 34 -12.34 46.87 -34.49
N PRO A 35 -11.11 46.76 -35.02
CA PRO A 35 -10.52 45.48 -35.42
C PRO A 35 -10.35 44.56 -34.21
N PRO A 36 -10.40 43.22 -34.39
CA PRO A 36 -10.24 42.28 -33.28
C PRO A 36 -8.84 42.39 -32.67
N THR A 37 -8.79 42.61 -31.36
CA THR A 37 -7.56 42.55 -30.56
C THR A 37 -7.01 41.12 -30.61
N PRO A 38 -5.70 40.91 -30.83
CA PRO A 38 -5.13 39.56 -30.76
C PRO A 38 -5.34 38.97 -29.37
N SER A 39 -5.88 37.75 -29.31
CA SER A 39 -5.99 36.98 -28.06
C SER A 39 -4.60 36.80 -27.47
N PRO A 40 -4.42 36.95 -26.14
CA PRO A 40 -3.16 36.63 -25.48
C PRO A 40 -2.76 35.19 -25.84
N ALA A 41 -1.50 35.00 -26.25
CA ALA A 41 -0.94 33.67 -26.41
C ALA A 41 -1.01 32.94 -25.05
N PRO A 42 -1.32 31.62 -25.01
CA PRO A 42 -1.27 30.85 -23.77
C PRO A 42 0.10 31.05 -23.09
N ALA A 43 0.09 31.38 -21.80
CA ALA A 43 1.32 31.45 -21.02
C ALA A 43 2.03 30.08 -21.09
N PRO A 44 3.37 30.03 -21.15
CA PRO A 44 4.10 28.78 -21.08
C PRO A 44 3.64 27.97 -19.85
N ALA A 45 3.33 26.70 -20.06
CA ALA A 45 2.99 25.81 -18.95
C ALA A 45 4.12 25.86 -17.90
N PRO A 46 3.81 25.87 -16.60
CA PRO A 46 4.83 25.77 -15.56
C PRO A 46 5.72 24.57 -15.82
N ILE A 47 7.04 24.78 -15.86
CA ILE A 47 8.00 23.68 -15.93
C ILE A 47 7.77 22.83 -14.68
N PRO A 48 7.52 21.51 -14.81
CA PRO A 48 7.35 20.65 -13.65
C PRO A 48 8.58 20.79 -12.74
N PRO A 49 8.39 20.86 -11.41
CA PRO A 49 9.50 21.06 -10.48
C PRO A 49 10.50 19.91 -10.65
N TYR A 50 11.73 20.26 -11.04
CA TYR A 50 12.82 19.30 -11.14
C TYR A 50 13.21 18.82 -9.74
N VAL A 51 13.10 17.52 -9.50
CA VAL A 51 13.51 16.88 -8.24
C VAL A 51 14.80 16.12 -8.47
N ASN A 52 15.90 16.56 -7.87
CA ASN A 52 17.14 15.77 -7.82
C ASN A 52 16.99 14.66 -6.77
N LEU A 53 16.86 13.42 -7.22
CA LEU A 53 16.65 12.26 -6.35
C LEU A 53 17.88 12.01 -5.45
N THR A 54 19.09 12.29 -5.94
CA THR A 54 20.31 12.12 -5.15
C THR A 54 20.33 13.10 -3.99
N ASP A 55 20.09 14.37 -4.27
CA ASP A 55 20.08 15.42 -3.26
C ASP A 55 18.96 15.15 -2.24
N LEU A 56 17.75 14.82 -2.72
CA LEU A 56 16.61 14.54 -1.86
C LEU A 56 16.86 13.36 -0.92
N LEU A 57 17.37 12.24 -1.43
CA LEU A 57 17.69 11.06 -0.60
C LEU A 57 18.88 11.29 0.33
N SER A 58 19.78 12.22 -0.01
CA SER A 58 20.91 12.58 0.85
C SER A 58 20.50 13.40 2.08
N VAL A 59 19.39 14.16 2.01
CA VAL A 59 18.96 15.06 3.09
C VAL A 59 17.74 14.58 3.86
N ALA A 60 16.82 13.85 3.22
CA ALA A 60 15.47 13.62 3.76
C ALA A 60 15.39 12.51 4.82
N GLY A 61 16.44 11.69 4.99
CA GLY A 61 16.43 10.63 6.00
C GLY A 61 17.68 9.76 6.04
N PRO A 62 17.69 8.71 6.89
CA PRO A 62 18.75 7.72 6.94
C PRO A 62 18.57 6.73 5.78
N PHE A 63 18.73 7.23 4.56
CA PHE A 63 18.58 6.48 3.30
C PHE A 63 19.93 6.30 2.58
N HIS A 64 21.04 6.57 3.27
CA HIS A 64 22.36 6.62 2.67
C HIS A 64 22.80 5.27 2.10
N THR A 65 22.43 4.16 2.76
CA THR A 65 22.73 2.80 2.29
C THR A 65 22.03 2.52 0.97
N PHE A 66 20.73 2.83 0.88
CA PHE A 66 19.96 2.66 -0.35
C PHE A 66 20.48 3.58 -1.46
N LEU A 67 20.81 4.84 -1.14
CA LEU A 67 21.40 5.78 -2.08
C LEU A 67 22.75 5.28 -2.63
N ASN A 68 23.61 4.73 -1.77
CA ASN A 68 24.87 4.12 -2.20
C ASN A 68 24.66 2.94 -3.16
N TYR A 69 23.64 2.12 -2.91
CA TYR A 69 23.27 1.05 -3.85
C TYR A 69 22.73 1.60 -5.17
N LEU A 70 21.88 2.64 -5.15
CA LEU A 70 21.39 3.31 -6.35
C LEU A 70 22.53 3.85 -7.23
N ILE A 71 23.53 4.49 -6.60
CA ILE A 71 24.69 5.07 -7.29
C ILE A 71 25.61 3.98 -7.85
N SER A 72 25.98 2.99 -7.03
CA SER A 72 26.89 1.90 -7.43
C SER A 72 26.31 1.00 -8.52
N THR A 73 24.99 0.82 -8.55
CA THR A 73 24.29 0.03 -9.58
C THR A 73 23.86 0.85 -10.80
N LYS A 74 24.07 2.17 -10.79
CA LYS A 74 23.61 3.11 -11.83
C LYS A 74 22.08 3.14 -12.02
N VAL A 75 21.33 2.66 -11.03
CA VAL A 75 19.86 2.74 -11.04
C VAL A 75 19.39 4.17 -10.78
N ILE A 76 20.17 4.98 -10.06
CA ILE A 76 19.86 6.40 -9.85
C ILE A 76 19.60 7.15 -11.15
N ASP A 77 20.41 6.87 -12.19
CA ASP A 77 20.28 7.50 -13.51
C ASP A 77 18.96 7.08 -14.19
N THR A 78 18.56 5.81 -14.01
CA THR A 78 17.31 5.27 -14.54
C THR A 78 16.10 5.94 -13.88
N PHE A 79 16.11 6.04 -12.55
CA PHE A 79 15.03 6.67 -11.79
C PHE A 79 14.94 8.17 -12.06
N GLN A 80 16.08 8.86 -12.14
CA GLN A 80 16.11 10.27 -12.47
C GLN A 80 15.62 10.55 -13.89
N ASN A 81 15.97 9.68 -14.84
CA ASN A 81 15.45 9.75 -16.21
C ASN A 81 13.94 9.53 -16.25
N GLN A 82 13.41 8.53 -15.53
CA GLN A 82 11.95 8.34 -15.44
C GLN A 82 11.28 9.60 -14.88
N ALA A 83 11.76 10.11 -13.75
CA ALA A 83 11.15 11.26 -13.07
C ALA A 83 11.08 12.51 -13.96
N ASN A 84 12.08 12.74 -14.82
CA ASN A 84 12.23 14.01 -15.53
C ASN A 84 11.87 13.95 -17.01
N ASN A 85 11.94 12.78 -17.62
CA ASN A 85 11.84 12.62 -19.08
C ASN A 85 10.60 11.82 -19.50
N THR A 86 9.74 11.42 -18.56
CA THR A 86 8.45 10.77 -18.85
C THR A 86 7.31 11.50 -18.14
N GLU A 87 6.11 11.40 -18.73
CA GLU A 87 4.88 11.94 -18.12
C GLU A 87 4.25 10.96 -17.12
N GLU A 88 4.74 9.71 -17.08
CA GLU A 88 4.22 8.65 -16.21
C GLU A 88 4.65 8.82 -14.75
N GLY A 89 5.78 9.49 -14.52
CA GLY A 89 6.39 9.65 -13.22
C GLY A 89 6.93 8.35 -12.61
N ILE A 90 7.25 8.42 -11.31
CA ILE A 90 7.90 7.35 -10.57
C ILE A 90 7.44 7.28 -9.12
N THR A 91 7.32 6.06 -8.60
CA THR A 91 7.14 5.80 -7.17
C THR A 91 8.30 4.97 -6.64
N ILE A 92 9.00 5.45 -5.61
CA ILE A 92 10.18 4.80 -5.03
C ILE A 92 9.90 4.42 -3.57
N PHE A 93 10.08 3.14 -3.25
CA PHE A 93 10.01 2.62 -1.89
C PHE A 93 11.42 2.55 -1.31
N VAL A 94 11.71 3.39 -0.32
CA VAL A 94 13.05 3.58 0.23
C VAL A 94 13.16 2.91 1.59
N PRO A 95 13.95 1.84 1.74
CA PRO A 95 14.23 1.26 3.04
C PRO A 95 15.15 2.16 3.85
N LYS A 96 14.88 2.28 5.15
CA LYS A 96 15.81 2.93 6.10
C LYS A 96 17.13 2.15 6.20
N ASP A 97 18.21 2.82 6.58
CA ASP A 97 19.52 2.20 6.82
C ASP A 97 19.43 1.02 7.81
N ASN A 98 18.60 1.16 8.85
CA ASN A 98 18.34 0.08 9.82
C ASN A 98 17.65 -1.15 9.22
N ALA A 99 16.94 -1.01 8.09
CA ALA A 99 16.33 -2.15 7.40
C ALA A 99 17.41 -3.07 6.82
N PHE A 100 18.52 -2.49 6.32
CA PHE A 100 19.66 -3.24 5.80
C PHE A 100 20.45 -3.91 6.93
N SER A 101 20.70 -3.21 8.04
CA SER A 101 21.40 -3.81 9.19
C SER A 101 20.59 -4.93 9.86
N SER A 102 19.26 -4.85 9.79
CA SER A 102 18.36 -5.89 10.31
C SER A 102 18.22 -7.10 9.38
N LEU A 103 18.72 -7.01 8.15
CA LEU A 103 18.62 -8.08 7.17
C LEU A 103 19.74 -9.12 7.38
N LYS A 104 19.48 -10.09 8.27
CA LYS A 104 20.46 -11.16 8.58
C LYS A 104 20.58 -12.20 7.48
N LYS A 105 19.43 -12.63 6.95
CA LYS A 105 19.33 -13.54 5.81
C LYS A 105 18.15 -13.10 4.94
N PRO A 106 18.35 -13.00 3.63
CA PRO A 106 19.62 -13.23 2.91
C PRO A 106 20.64 -12.11 3.17
N SER A 107 21.87 -12.33 2.70
CA SER A 107 22.83 -11.24 2.56
C SER A 107 22.78 -10.68 1.13
N LEU A 108 22.60 -9.37 1.00
CA LEU A 108 22.74 -8.68 -0.29
C LEU A 108 24.18 -8.72 -0.81
N SER A 109 25.17 -8.91 0.07
CA SER A 109 26.59 -8.98 -0.30
C SER A 109 26.96 -10.24 -1.09
N ASN A 110 26.11 -11.27 -1.07
CA ASN A 110 26.30 -12.50 -1.84
C ASN A 110 25.76 -12.40 -3.28
N LEU A 111 25.12 -11.29 -3.62
CA LEU A 111 24.52 -11.09 -4.94
C LEU A 111 25.57 -10.65 -5.96
N THR A 112 25.39 -11.09 -7.20
CA THR A 112 26.08 -10.48 -8.33
C THR A 112 25.63 -9.03 -8.52
N GLN A 113 26.45 -8.21 -9.20
CA GLN A 113 26.08 -6.83 -9.51
C GLN A 113 24.75 -6.72 -10.28
N ALA A 114 24.48 -7.68 -11.18
CA ALA A 114 23.24 -7.73 -11.94
C ALA A 114 22.02 -8.05 -11.05
N GLN A 115 22.15 -9.02 -10.14
CA GLN A 115 21.09 -9.33 -9.16
C GLN A 115 20.87 -8.16 -8.20
N LEU A 116 21.94 -7.54 -7.70
CA LEU A 116 21.82 -6.37 -6.84
C LEU A 116 21.09 -5.22 -7.55
N LYS A 117 21.46 -4.92 -8.81
CA LYS A 117 20.74 -3.94 -9.64
C LYS A 117 19.25 -4.26 -9.72
N GLN A 118 18.90 -5.53 -9.92
CA GLN A 118 17.52 -5.97 -10.00
C GLN A 118 16.76 -5.83 -8.68
N VAL A 119 17.38 -6.11 -7.53
CA VAL A 119 16.80 -5.83 -6.21
C VAL A 119 16.52 -4.33 -6.05
N ILE A 120 17.43 -3.47 -6.49
CA ILE A 120 17.24 -2.02 -6.37
C ILE A 120 16.15 -1.51 -7.32
N LEU A 121 16.08 -2.02 -8.55
CA LEU A 121 14.98 -1.71 -9.48
C LEU A 121 13.63 -2.15 -8.93
N PHE A 122 13.57 -3.28 -8.22
CA PHE A 122 12.34 -3.81 -7.63
C PHE A 122 11.73 -2.88 -6.55
N HIS A 123 12.51 -1.94 -6.02
CA HIS A 123 12.03 -0.94 -5.06
C HIS A 123 11.29 0.24 -5.70
N ALA A 124 11.02 0.24 -7.01
CA ALA A 124 10.29 1.32 -7.65
C ALA A 124 9.25 0.84 -8.66
N LEU A 125 8.21 1.64 -8.84
CA LEU A 125 7.18 1.48 -9.87
C LEU A 125 7.40 2.53 -10.98
N PRO A 126 7.22 2.15 -12.26
CA PRO A 126 7.39 3.05 -13.40
C PRO A 126 6.22 4.02 -13.62
N HIS A 127 5.46 4.30 -12.57
CA HIS A 127 4.38 5.29 -12.55
C HIS A 127 4.34 6.00 -11.20
N TYR A 128 3.90 7.26 -11.22
CA TYR A 128 3.58 8.01 -10.01
C TYR A 128 2.27 7.48 -9.38
N TYR A 129 2.34 7.17 -8.09
CA TYR A 129 1.19 6.81 -7.27
C TYR A 129 1.20 7.61 -5.98
N SER A 130 0.10 8.30 -5.70
CA SER A 130 -0.15 8.92 -4.40
C SER A 130 -0.53 7.85 -3.36
N LEU A 131 -0.49 8.20 -2.07
CA LEU A 131 -0.97 7.30 -1.01
C LEU A 131 -2.44 6.89 -1.19
N ALA A 132 -3.27 7.76 -1.81
CA ALA A 132 -4.67 7.45 -2.07
C ALA A 132 -4.84 6.35 -3.13
N ASP A 133 -3.92 6.27 -4.09
CA ASP A 133 -3.97 5.29 -5.18
C ASP A 133 -3.66 3.86 -4.71
N PHE A 134 -2.96 3.72 -3.58
CA PHE A 134 -2.58 2.42 -3.02
C PHE A 134 -3.77 1.55 -2.62
N LYS A 135 -4.92 2.16 -2.32
CA LYS A 135 -6.18 1.44 -2.12
C LYS A 135 -6.63 0.73 -3.41
N ASN A 136 -6.48 1.39 -4.55
CA ASN A 136 -6.79 0.79 -5.85
C ASN A 136 -5.73 -0.25 -6.24
N LEU A 137 -4.43 0.03 -6.02
CA LEU A 137 -3.37 -0.95 -6.25
C LEU A 137 -3.55 -2.23 -5.44
N SER A 138 -4.15 -2.15 -4.25
CA SER A 138 -4.48 -3.33 -3.45
C SER A 138 -5.50 -4.25 -4.13
N GLN A 139 -6.35 -3.71 -5.01
CA GLN A 139 -7.32 -4.47 -5.80
C GLN A 139 -6.75 -4.97 -7.13
N LEU A 140 -5.74 -4.27 -7.65
CA LEU A 140 -5.08 -4.57 -8.93
C LEU A 140 -3.77 -5.35 -8.79
N SER A 141 -3.42 -5.76 -7.57
CA SER A 141 -2.20 -6.53 -7.32
C SER A 141 -2.25 -7.91 -8.00
N PRO A 142 -1.11 -8.43 -8.50
CA PRO A 142 0.25 -7.90 -8.35
C PRO A 142 0.61 -6.79 -9.37
N VAL A 143 1.38 -5.79 -8.92
CA VAL A 143 1.79 -4.60 -9.72
C VAL A 143 3.24 -4.75 -10.20
N SER A 144 3.50 -4.50 -11.48
CA SER A 144 4.84 -4.60 -12.05
C SER A 144 5.76 -3.49 -11.52
N THR A 145 7.02 -3.83 -11.27
CA THR A 145 8.06 -2.90 -10.82
C THR A 145 9.01 -2.54 -11.97
N PHE A 146 9.97 -1.67 -11.71
CA PHE A 146 11.08 -1.42 -12.63
C PHE A 146 11.97 -2.64 -12.90
N ALA A 147 11.94 -3.64 -12.01
CA ALA A 147 12.62 -4.91 -12.24
C ALA A 147 11.86 -5.78 -13.27
N GLY A 148 10.56 -5.56 -13.45
CA GLY A 148 9.73 -6.26 -14.42
C GLY A 148 8.38 -6.70 -13.85
N ALA A 149 7.73 -7.60 -14.58
CA ALA A 149 6.46 -8.22 -14.20
C ALA A 149 6.66 -9.62 -13.60
N GLY A 150 5.57 -10.28 -13.21
CA GLY A 150 5.59 -11.66 -12.71
C GLY A 150 6.29 -11.78 -11.36
N GLU A 151 7.40 -12.53 -11.30
CA GLU A 151 8.20 -12.74 -10.07
C GLU A 151 8.91 -11.46 -9.58
N PHE A 152 8.85 -10.38 -10.36
CA PHE A 152 9.28 -9.03 -9.99
C PHE A 152 8.10 -8.07 -9.74
N ALA A 153 6.89 -8.58 -9.55
CA ALA A 153 5.75 -7.77 -9.17
C ALA A 153 5.60 -7.65 -7.65
N LEU A 154 5.02 -6.53 -7.19
CA LEU A 154 4.73 -6.24 -5.80
C LEU A 154 3.23 -6.34 -5.52
N ASN A 155 2.88 -6.94 -4.40
CA ASN A 155 1.51 -6.96 -3.91
C ASN A 155 1.31 -5.83 -2.89
N PHE A 156 0.15 -5.17 -3.00
CA PHE A 156 -0.27 -4.09 -2.12
C PHE A 156 -1.46 -4.57 -1.28
N THR A 157 -1.50 -4.15 -0.03
CA THR A 157 -2.66 -4.40 0.84
C THR A 157 -2.88 -3.20 1.73
N ASP A 158 -4.06 -2.60 1.64
CA ASP A 158 -4.51 -1.60 2.60
C ASP A 158 -5.15 -2.28 3.81
N VAL A 159 -4.58 -2.05 4.99
CA VAL A 159 -5.13 -2.49 6.27
C VAL A 159 -5.44 -1.25 7.09
N SER A 160 -6.71 -0.88 7.14
CA SER A 160 -7.20 0.27 7.92
C SER A 160 -6.45 1.58 7.61
N GLY A 161 -6.13 1.83 6.33
CA GLY A 161 -5.41 3.02 5.88
C GLY A 161 -3.88 2.95 6.03
N THR A 162 -3.33 1.83 6.50
CA THR A 162 -1.89 1.55 6.44
C THR A 162 -1.61 0.65 5.24
N VAL A 163 -0.70 1.09 4.36
CA VAL A 163 -0.35 0.33 3.16
C VAL A 163 0.78 -0.62 3.46
N HIS A 164 0.53 -1.89 3.18
CA HIS A 164 1.49 -2.98 3.25
C HIS A 164 1.94 -3.38 1.85
N LEU A 165 3.23 -3.67 1.73
CA LEU A 165 3.87 -4.18 0.53
C LEU A 165 4.35 -5.60 0.81
N ASP A 166 4.08 -6.49 -0.13
CA ASP A 166 4.47 -7.89 -0.05
C ASP A 166 5.22 -8.29 -1.33
N SER A 167 6.49 -8.65 -1.15
CA SER A 167 7.36 -9.15 -2.20
C SER A 167 7.42 -10.68 -2.27
N GLY A 168 6.54 -11.37 -1.53
CA GLY A 168 6.60 -12.80 -1.27
C GLY A 168 7.58 -13.13 -0.16
N TRP A 169 8.82 -12.65 -0.30
CA TRP A 169 9.87 -12.93 0.68
C TRP A 169 9.96 -11.94 1.85
N SER A 170 9.51 -10.71 1.62
CA SER A 170 9.48 -9.66 2.63
C SER A 170 8.12 -8.99 2.64
N LYS A 171 7.56 -8.81 3.84
CA LYS A 171 6.36 -8.01 4.06
C LYS A 171 6.72 -6.79 4.87
N THR A 172 6.37 -5.62 4.37
CA THR A 172 6.69 -4.33 5.01
C THR A 172 5.49 -3.41 4.93
N LYS A 173 5.51 -2.34 5.71
CA LYS A 173 4.56 -1.25 5.59
C LYS A 173 5.26 0.01 5.08
N VAL A 174 4.48 0.88 4.44
CA VAL A 174 4.87 2.28 4.24
C VAL A 174 4.81 2.98 5.59
N SER A 175 5.94 3.47 6.08
CA SER A 175 6.03 4.11 7.39
C SER A 175 6.07 5.63 7.33
N SER A 176 6.38 6.23 6.18
CA SER A 176 6.33 7.68 5.98
C SER A 176 6.28 8.06 4.50
N SER A 177 5.73 9.23 4.20
CA SER A 177 5.81 9.88 2.89
C SER A 177 6.91 10.93 2.92
N VAL A 178 8.02 10.66 2.24
CA VAL A 178 9.21 11.53 2.21
C VAL A 178 8.99 12.65 1.20
N HIS A 179 8.44 12.29 0.04
CA HIS A 179 8.07 13.19 -1.03
C HIS A 179 6.87 12.60 -1.77
N SER A 180 5.89 13.40 -2.14
CA SER A 180 4.71 12.92 -2.86
C SER A 180 4.14 14.08 -3.65
N THR A 181 4.76 14.36 -4.78
CA THR A 181 4.36 15.43 -5.70
C THR A 181 4.69 14.98 -7.10
N ASP A 182 3.68 14.92 -7.96
CA ASP A 182 3.84 14.53 -9.36
C ASP A 182 4.99 15.34 -10.02
N PRO A 183 5.96 14.69 -10.70
CA PRO A 183 5.97 13.28 -11.12
C PRO A 183 6.66 12.29 -10.17
N VAL A 184 7.02 12.67 -8.95
CA VAL A 184 7.84 11.85 -8.02
C VAL A 184 7.12 11.54 -6.71
N ALA A 185 7.05 10.26 -6.37
CA ALA A 185 6.67 9.79 -5.05
C ALA A 185 7.80 8.99 -4.41
N ILE A 186 8.12 9.28 -3.15
CA ILE A 186 9.11 8.58 -2.34
C ILE A 186 8.48 8.22 -1.00
N TYR A 187 8.35 6.91 -0.77
CA TYR A 187 7.76 6.35 0.43
C TYR A 187 8.78 5.56 1.21
N GLN A 188 8.90 5.87 2.50
CA GLN A 188 9.78 5.13 3.39
C GLN A 188 9.15 3.78 3.74
N VAL A 189 9.95 2.71 3.72
CA VAL A 189 9.56 1.37 4.17
C VAL A 189 10.46 0.87 5.29
N ASP A 190 9.94 -0.02 6.13
CA ASP A 190 10.64 -0.53 7.32
C ASP A 190 11.52 -1.76 7.04
N ARG A 191 11.31 -2.46 5.91
CA ARG A 191 12.15 -3.59 5.45
C ARG A 191 12.57 -3.39 4.00
N VAL A 192 13.70 -3.99 3.64
CA VAL A 192 14.15 -4.12 2.25
C VAL A 192 13.21 -5.07 1.52
N LEU A 193 12.72 -4.65 0.35
CA LEU A 193 11.91 -5.46 -0.54
C LEU A 193 12.81 -6.44 -1.31
N LEU A 194 12.46 -7.71 -1.30
CA LEU A 194 13.30 -8.76 -1.86
C LEU A 194 12.49 -9.65 -2.81
N PRO A 195 12.79 -9.66 -4.12
CA PRO A 195 12.00 -10.37 -5.12
C PRO A 195 12.26 -11.89 -5.10
N GLU A 196 11.20 -12.69 -5.20
CA GLU A 196 11.27 -14.15 -5.25
C GLU A 196 12.13 -14.65 -6.42
N ALA A 197 12.14 -13.93 -7.56
CA ALA A 197 12.95 -14.28 -8.73
C ALA A 197 14.46 -14.42 -8.42
N ILE A 198 14.98 -13.71 -7.42
CA ILE A 198 16.42 -13.71 -7.07
C ILE A 198 16.70 -14.70 -5.94
N PHE A 199 15.73 -14.85 -5.05
CA PHE A 199 15.93 -15.48 -3.75
C PHE A 199 15.17 -16.81 -3.58
N GLY A 200 14.37 -17.16 -4.57
CA GLY A 200 13.47 -18.31 -4.55
C GLY A 200 12.30 -18.13 -3.58
N THR A 201 11.52 -19.19 -3.48
CA THR A 201 10.36 -19.29 -2.58
C THR A 201 10.68 -20.01 -1.26
N ASP A 202 11.88 -20.56 -1.12
CA ASP A 202 12.33 -21.24 0.10
C ASP A 202 12.86 -20.23 1.12
N ILE A 203 11.97 -19.79 2.01
CA ILE A 203 12.29 -18.80 3.04
C ILE A 203 12.96 -19.51 4.22
N PRO A 204 14.22 -19.17 4.55
CA PRO A 204 14.84 -19.74 5.73
C PRO A 204 14.04 -19.33 6.98
N PRO A 205 13.84 -20.25 7.96
CA PRO A 205 13.09 -19.94 9.16
C PRO A 205 13.70 -18.73 9.87
N THR A 206 12.86 -17.73 10.17
CA THR A 206 13.32 -16.53 10.89
C THR A 206 13.82 -16.96 12.28
N PRO A 207 15.03 -16.54 12.71
CA PRO A 207 15.53 -16.89 14.03
C PRO A 207 14.53 -16.48 15.11
N ALA A 208 14.20 -17.42 16.00
CA ALA A 208 13.27 -17.16 17.09
C ALA A 208 13.73 -15.93 17.90
N PRO A 209 12.81 -15.05 18.35
CA PRO A 209 13.15 -13.95 19.24
C PRO A 209 13.96 -14.47 20.42
N ALA A 210 15.11 -13.87 20.69
CA ALA A 210 15.94 -14.25 21.83
C ALA A 210 15.09 -14.14 23.11
N PRO A 211 15.16 -15.13 24.03
CA PRO A 211 14.48 -15.03 25.31
C PRO A 211 14.85 -13.73 26.00
N ALA A 212 13.84 -12.96 26.43
CA ALA A 212 14.07 -11.77 27.23
C ALA A 212 14.85 -12.18 28.50
N PRO A 213 15.87 -11.42 28.91
CA PRO A 213 16.62 -11.73 30.12
C PRO A 213 15.68 -11.72 31.33
N GLU A 214 15.54 -12.88 31.99
CA GLU A 214 14.86 -12.98 33.29
C GLU A 214 15.65 -12.17 34.31
N ILE A 215 15.09 -11.04 34.71
CA ILE A 215 15.56 -10.28 35.87
C ILE A 215 15.18 -11.12 37.09
N SER A 216 16.06 -12.02 37.51
CA SER A 216 15.95 -12.74 38.77
C SER A 216 16.03 -11.72 39.91
N SER A 217 14.88 -11.44 40.53
CA SER A 217 14.82 -10.67 41.77
C SER A 217 15.30 -11.57 42.90
N ALA A 218 16.59 -11.48 43.21
CA ALA A 218 17.15 -12.00 44.45
C ALA A 218 16.64 -11.12 45.61
N ALA A 219 15.74 -11.67 46.42
CA ALA A 219 15.47 -11.18 47.77
C ALA A 219 16.03 -12.20 48.77
N ASP A 220 17.05 -11.75 49.49
CA ASP A 220 17.84 -12.40 50.52
C ASP A 220 17.07 -12.49 51.85
N SER A 221 17.10 -13.66 52.52
CA SER A 221 17.19 -13.85 54.00
C SER A 221 16.71 -15.24 54.49
N PRO A 222 17.18 -15.75 55.66
CA PRO A 222 17.86 -17.05 55.70
C PRO A 222 17.24 -18.16 56.58
N SER A 223 17.77 -19.37 56.34
CA SER A 223 18.08 -20.49 57.26
C SER A 223 16.99 -21.15 58.13
N SER A 224 16.82 -22.47 57.96
CA SER A 224 16.90 -23.43 59.07
C SER A 224 17.23 -24.84 58.56
N GLU A 225 18.16 -25.46 59.27
CA GLU A 225 18.88 -26.73 59.05
C GLU A 225 18.22 -27.91 59.81
N LEU A 226 18.74 -29.13 59.57
CA LEU A 226 18.59 -30.43 60.28
C LEU A 226 17.40 -31.33 59.83
N THR A 227 17.47 -32.66 59.64
CA THR A 227 18.48 -33.73 59.75
C THR A 227 17.90 -35.05 59.19
N ASP A 228 18.72 -35.78 58.42
CA ASP A 228 19.04 -37.24 58.43
C ASP A 228 17.96 -38.35 58.68
N GLY A 229 18.09 -39.47 57.94
CA GLY A 229 17.57 -40.79 58.40
C GLY A 229 16.85 -41.75 57.42
N ARG A 230 17.61 -42.37 56.50
CA ARG A 230 17.58 -43.80 56.02
C ARG A 230 16.31 -44.69 55.92
N HIS A 231 16.27 -45.40 54.77
CA HIS A 231 15.82 -46.78 54.48
C HIS A 231 14.35 -47.10 54.05
N ALA A 232 14.27 -47.66 52.83
CA ALA A 232 13.18 -48.43 52.22
C ALA A 232 13.19 -49.90 52.75
N PRO A 233 12.22 -50.82 52.47
CA PRO A 233 11.69 -51.11 51.12
C PRO A 233 10.20 -51.59 50.98
N ALA A 234 9.80 -51.66 49.70
CA ALA A 234 8.83 -52.53 49.03
C ALA A 234 7.31 -52.41 49.33
N THR A 235 6.52 -52.15 48.28
CA THR A 235 5.59 -53.12 47.62
C THR A 235 4.73 -52.39 46.55
N SER A 236 4.84 -52.77 45.28
CA SER A 236 3.90 -52.43 44.17
C SER A 236 2.71 -53.41 44.19
N PRO A 237 1.49 -53.17 43.61
CA PRO A 237 1.22 -52.70 42.22
C PRO A 237 -0.11 -51.86 42.07
N PRO A 238 -0.82 -51.81 40.91
CA PRO A 238 -0.53 -51.10 39.65
C PRO A 238 -1.65 -50.10 39.20
N ASN A 239 -1.45 -49.48 38.02
CA ASN A 239 -2.41 -48.80 37.13
C ASN A 239 -2.90 -47.37 37.43
N SER A 240 -2.56 -46.41 36.57
CA SER A 240 -3.44 -45.97 35.45
C SER A 240 -3.11 -44.52 35.04
N ALA A 241 -2.98 -44.31 33.73
CA ALA A 241 -2.75 -43.02 33.11
C ALA A 241 -4.00 -42.14 33.16
N TYR A 242 -3.87 -40.85 33.48
CA TYR A 242 -4.74 -39.81 32.92
C TYR A 242 -3.97 -38.49 32.79
N ARG A 243 -3.82 -38.04 31.54
CA ARG A 243 -3.44 -36.67 31.16
C ARG A 243 -4.61 -35.76 31.53
N ILE A 244 -4.33 -34.71 32.30
CA ILE A 244 -5.30 -33.65 32.59
C ILE A 244 -5.31 -32.68 31.39
N ILE A 245 -6.40 -32.71 30.63
CA ILE A 245 -6.82 -31.64 29.74
C ILE A 245 -8.12 -31.14 30.36
N ASN A 246 -8.13 -29.91 30.88
CA ASN A 246 -9.34 -29.30 31.41
C ASN A 246 -9.95 -28.34 30.37
N LEU A 247 -11.27 -28.44 30.26
CA LEU A 247 -12.16 -27.93 29.22
C LEU A 247 -13.16 -26.95 29.85
N GLY A 248 -13.55 -25.89 29.16
CA GLY A 248 -14.75 -25.08 29.47
C GLY A 248 -15.08 -24.18 28.29
N TRP A 249 -15.88 -24.65 27.31
CA TRP A 249 -17.34 -24.50 27.19
C TRP A 249 -17.83 -23.03 27.24
N ILE A 250 -18.39 -22.54 26.13
CA ILE A 250 -19.80 -22.09 26.02
C ILE A 250 -20.25 -22.29 24.55
N GLN A 251 -21.48 -22.78 24.44
CA GLN A 251 -22.25 -23.21 23.26
C GLN A 251 -23.06 -22.04 22.65
N PHE A 252 -23.38 -22.11 21.35
CA PHE A 252 -24.73 -21.81 20.85
C PHE A 252 -25.04 -22.68 19.62
N VAL A 253 -26.27 -23.16 19.55
CA VAL A 253 -26.69 -24.43 18.96
C VAL A 253 -27.91 -24.22 18.03
N LEU A 254 -27.95 -25.01 16.94
CA LEU A 254 -29.06 -25.47 16.07
C LEU A 254 -29.95 -24.43 15.34
N ALA A 255 -30.01 -24.37 14.01
CA ALA A 255 -30.49 -25.33 12.98
C ALA A 255 -32.01 -25.32 12.74
N VAL A 256 -32.43 -25.11 11.49
CA VAL A 256 -33.65 -25.72 10.92
C VAL A 256 -33.38 -26.12 9.46
N SER A 257 -33.76 -27.37 9.20
CA SER A 257 -33.69 -28.22 8.01
C SER A 257 -34.34 -27.64 6.75
N GLY A 258 -33.78 -28.04 5.59
CA GLY A 258 -34.36 -27.81 4.27
C GLY A 258 -35.55 -28.71 3.94
N VAL A 259 -36.27 -28.35 2.87
CA VAL A 259 -37.30 -29.16 2.20
C VAL A 259 -37.37 -28.72 0.72
N LEU A 260 -37.05 -29.70 -0.15
CA LEU A 260 -37.78 -30.07 -1.37
C LEU A 260 -37.57 -29.32 -2.70
N VAL A 261 -37.15 -30.18 -3.64
CA VAL A 261 -37.11 -30.13 -5.11
C VAL A 261 -38.50 -29.88 -5.73
N LEU A 262 -38.51 -29.43 -7.00
CA LEU A 262 -39.61 -29.42 -7.99
C LEU A 262 -40.59 -28.23 -7.96
N PHE A 263 -40.51 -27.33 -8.96
CA PHE A 263 -41.38 -27.31 -10.15
C PHE A 263 -41.24 -25.96 -10.91
N LEU A 264 -41.13 -26.07 -12.24
CA LEU A 264 -41.34 -25.06 -13.30
C LEU A 264 -40.41 -23.85 -13.40
#